data_AF-A0A1E7GCC4-F1
#
_entry.id   AF-A0A1E7GCC4-F1
#
_cell.length_a   1.000
_cell.length_b   1.000
_cell.length_c   1.000
_cell.angle_alpha   90.00
_cell.angle_beta   90.00
_cell.angle_gamma   90.00
#
_symmetry.space_group_name_H-M   'P 1'
#
loop_
_entity.id
_entity.type
_entity.pdbx_description
1 polymer ?
#
loop_
_entity_poly.entity_id
_entity_poly.type
_entity_poly.pdbx_seq_one_letter_code
_entity_poly.pdbx_strand_id
1 'polypeptide(L)'
;MDSNIRWGWLKLMYIYTIIGAGLFGVGMVIAPSFLISMFGWPLQDPIVLGVVGSVNIAFGLLSILGLRSPLKFVPVLLLQLSYKTVWFVGVALPLVMEGQFPAHGYMFAAIFLTYLIGDLIAIPFSYVFGKDMVNN
;
A
#
# COMPACT_ATOMS: atom_id res chain seq x y z
N MET A 1 -2.58 3.36 -29.65
CA MET A 1 -3.34 4.15 -28.65
C MET A 1 -2.33 4.53 -27.60
N ASP A 2 -1.95 5.79 -27.51
CA ASP A 2 -0.98 6.23 -26.50
C ASP A 2 -1.55 5.94 -25.12
N SER A 3 -0.96 4.97 -24.42
CA SER A 3 -1.16 4.84 -23.00
C SER A 3 -0.66 6.16 -22.40
N ASN A 4 -1.58 7.05 -22.02
CA ASN A 4 -1.27 8.32 -21.39
C ASN A 4 -0.66 8.02 -20.02
N ILE A 5 0.64 7.72 -19.99
CA ILE A 5 1.37 7.36 -18.79
C ILE A 5 1.41 8.59 -17.89
N ARG A 6 0.75 8.48 -16.74
CA ARG A 6 0.62 9.56 -15.77
C ARG A 6 1.85 9.60 -14.85
N TRP A 7 2.97 10.05 -15.40
CA TRP A 7 4.26 10.09 -14.70
C TRP A 7 4.23 10.81 -13.34
N GLY A 8 3.48 11.91 -13.25
CA GLY A 8 3.31 12.65 -12.00
C GLY A 8 2.62 11.80 -10.92
N TRP A 9 1.58 11.06 -11.29
CA TRP A 9 0.84 10.18 -10.40
C TRP A 9 1.67 8.98 -9.94
N LEU A 10 2.46 8.38 -10.82
CA LEU A 10 3.39 7.31 -10.45
C LEU A 10 4.38 7.79 -9.38
N LYS A 11 5.04 8.93 -9.62
CA LYS A 11 6.00 9.49 -8.65
C LYS A 11 5.32 9.87 -7.34
N LEU A 12 4.13 10.46 -7.40
CA LEU A 12 3.34 10.81 -6.22
C LEU A 12 3.04 9.56 -5.38
N MET A 13 2.58 8.47 -6.01
CA MET A 13 2.28 7.23 -5.31
C MET A 13 3.53 6.61 -4.68
N TYR A 14 4.68 6.62 -5.37
CA TYR A 14 5.93 6.17 -4.75
C TYR A 14 6.34 7.02 -3.54
N ILE A 15 6.26 8.35 -3.63
CA ILE A 15 6.51 9.23 -2.47
C ILE A 15 5.54 8.92 -1.34
N TYR A 16 4.26 8.74 -1.67
CA TYR A 16 3.23 8.43 -0.69
C TYR A 16 3.52 7.10 0.02
N THR A 17 3.91 6.06 -0.72
CA THR A 17 4.34 4.77 -0.14
C THR A 17 5.60 4.90 0.72
N ILE A 18 6.60 5.69 0.31
CA ILE A 18 7.82 5.90 1.11
C ILE A 18 7.48 6.52 2.47
N ILE A 19 6.68 7.59 2.47
CA ILE A 19 6.33 8.32 3.68
C ILE A 19 5.34 7.54 4.52
N GLY A 20 4.27 7.04 3.90
CA GLY A 20 3.21 6.30 4.57
C GLY A 20 3.68 4.92 5.00
N ALA A 21 3.78 3.98 4.06
CA ALA A 21 4.14 2.60 4.38
C ALA A 21 5.58 2.49 4.93
N GLY A 22 6.56 3.14 4.29
CA GLY A 22 7.97 3.03 4.70
C GLY A 22 8.21 3.50 6.14
N LEU A 23 7.89 4.77 6.46
CA LEU A 23 8.11 5.29 7.82
C LEU A 23 7.23 4.61 8.87
N PHE A 24 5.99 4.26 8.52
CA PHE A 24 5.12 3.52 9.42
C PHE A 24 5.68 2.13 9.73
N GLY A 25 6.22 1.44 8.73
CA GLY A 25 6.91 0.16 8.90
C GLY A 25 8.13 0.28 9.80
N VAL A 26 8.93 1.36 9.67
CA VAL A 26 10.03 1.65 10.59
C VAL A 26 9.53 1.80 12.03
N GLY A 27 8.44 2.55 12.23
CA GLY A 27 7.81 2.70 13.54
C GLY A 27 7.36 1.38 14.14
N MET A 28 6.79 0.47 13.32
CA MET A 28 6.35 -0.85 13.76
C MET A 28 7.51 -1.74 14.21
N VAL A 29 8.67 -1.65 13.56
CA VAL A 29 9.83 -2.50 13.89
C VAL A 29 10.64 -1.93 15.07
N ILE A 30 10.84 -0.61 15.10
CA ILE A 30 11.76 0.03 16.07
C ILE A 30 11.03 0.42 17.36
N ALA A 31 9.78 0.89 17.24
CA ALA A 31 9.02 1.43 18.36
C ALA A 31 7.56 0.89 18.39
N PRO A 32 7.35 -0.44 18.43
CA PRO A 32 6.02 -1.04 18.39
C PRO A 32 5.12 -0.57 19.54
N SER A 33 5.64 -0.50 20.76
CA SER A 33 4.87 -0.05 21.94
C SER A 33 4.40 1.40 21.83
N PHE A 34 5.21 2.26 21.20
CA PHE A 34 4.82 3.65 20.95
C PHE A 34 3.65 3.72 19.97
N LEU A 35 3.69 2.96 18.87
CA LEU A 35 2.59 2.93 17.89
C LEU A 35 1.30 2.35 18.48
N ILE A 36 1.41 1.25 19.23
CA ILE A 36 0.24 0.63 19.90
C ILE A 36 -0.44 1.64 20.82
N SER A 37 0.35 2.37 21.62
CA SER A 37 -0.17 3.42 22.51
C SER A 37 -0.77 4.59 21.73
N MET A 38 -0.04 5.13 20.75
CA MET A 38 -0.44 6.30 19.97
C MET A 38 -1.75 6.09 19.20
N PHE A 39 -2.00 4.88 18.69
CA PHE A 39 -3.20 4.55 17.93
C PHE A 39 -4.24 3.76 18.73
N GLY A 40 -4.01 3.53 20.02
CA GLY A 40 -4.93 2.76 20.88
C GLY A 40 -5.21 1.35 20.36
N TRP A 41 -4.20 0.68 19.78
CA TRP A 41 -4.36 -0.69 19.30
C TRP A 41 -4.39 -1.68 20.46
N PRO A 42 -5.08 -2.82 20.30
CA PRO A 42 -4.90 -3.94 21.23
C PRO A 42 -3.44 -4.40 21.21
N LEU A 43 -3.01 -5.09 22.28
CA LEU A 43 -1.68 -5.68 22.33
C LEU A 43 -1.51 -6.62 21.13
N GLN A 44 -0.54 -6.30 20.27
CA GLN A 44 -0.20 -7.08 19.09
C GLN A 44 0.92 -8.06 19.44
N ASP A 45 0.92 -9.22 18.77
CA ASP A 45 2.07 -10.12 18.80
C ASP A 45 3.30 -9.39 18.18
N PRO A 46 4.42 -9.25 18.90
CA PRO A 46 5.58 -8.52 18.40
C PRO A 46 6.19 -9.10 17.12
N ILE A 47 6.10 -10.42 16.93
CA ILE A 47 6.61 -11.09 15.73
C ILE A 47 5.71 -10.77 14.54
N VAL A 48 4.38 -10.86 14.70
CA VAL A 48 3.42 -10.51 13.64
C VAL A 48 3.54 -9.04 13.26
N LEU A 49 3.63 -8.14 14.25
CA LEU A 49 3.80 -6.71 14.02
C LEU A 49 5.13 -6.40 13.32
N GLY A 50 6.21 -7.10 13.70
CA GLY A 50 7.51 -6.99 13.03
C GLY A 50 7.50 -7.46 11.57
N VAL A 51 6.76 -8.54 11.25
CA VAL A 51 6.55 -8.98 9.86
C VAL A 51 5.79 -7.92 9.06
N VAL A 52 4.70 -7.37 9.60
CA VAL A 52 3.93 -6.30 8.93
C VAL A 52 4.80 -5.05 8.73
N GLY A 53 5.58 -4.68 9.74
CA GLY A 53 6.49 -3.54 9.69
C GLY A 53 7.59 -3.71 8.64
N SER A 54 8.25 -4.87 8.61
CA SER A 54 9.32 -5.16 7.64
C SER A 54 8.82 -5.20 6.19
N VAL A 55 7.63 -5.74 5.92
CA VAL A 55 7.01 -5.70 4.59
C VAL A 55 6.71 -4.26 4.17
N ASN A 56 6.19 -3.44 5.08
CA ASN A 56 5.93 -2.02 4.83
C ASN A 56 7.22 -1.22 4.54
N ILE A 57 8.32 -1.52 5.25
CA ILE A 57 9.65 -0.97 4.96
C ILE A 57 10.10 -1.39 3.55
N ALA A 58 9.93 -2.67 3.19
CA ALA A 58 10.29 -3.16 1.87
C ALA A 58 9.52 -2.43 0.74
N PHE A 59 8.22 -2.17 0.92
CA PHE A 59 7.46 -1.32 -0.01
C PHE A 59 8.03 0.10 -0.12
N GLY A 60 8.42 0.70 1.00
CA GLY A 60 9.09 2.00 1.01
C GLY A 60 10.41 1.96 0.22
N LEU A 61 11.28 1.00 0.50
CA LEU A 61 12.58 0.84 -0.17
C LEU A 61 12.43 0.63 -1.69
N LEU A 62 11.52 -0.26 -2.10
CA LEU A 62 11.25 -0.48 -3.53
C LEU A 62 10.65 0.77 -4.20
N SER A 63 9.86 1.55 -3.47
CA SER A 63 9.31 2.81 -3.97
C SER A 63 10.39 3.88 -4.17
N ILE A 64 11.47 3.90 -3.37
CA ILE A 64 12.65 4.74 -3.62
C ILE A 64 13.27 4.41 -4.98
N LEU A 65 13.40 3.12 -5.30
CA LEU A 65 13.88 2.67 -6.61
C LEU A 65 12.86 3.04 -7.72
N GLY A 66 11.57 2.96 -7.41
CA GLY A 66 10.47 3.39 -8.26
C GLY A 66 10.57 4.86 -8.67
N LEU A 67 11.06 5.76 -7.81
CA LEU A 67 11.27 7.16 -8.20
C LEU A 67 12.30 7.34 -9.33
N ARG A 68 13.31 6.46 -9.40
CA ARG A 68 14.34 6.48 -10.45
C ARG A 68 13.87 5.83 -11.75
N SER A 69 13.03 4.80 -11.66
CA SER A 69 12.50 4.09 -12.83
C SER A 69 11.01 3.77 -12.67
N PRO A 70 10.12 4.77 -12.76
CA PRO A 70 8.71 4.63 -12.38
C PRO A 70 7.96 3.49 -13.06
N LEU A 71 8.22 3.26 -14.35
CA LEU A 71 7.56 2.18 -15.11
C LEU A 71 8.07 0.78 -14.74
N LYS A 72 9.36 0.64 -14.41
CA LYS A 72 9.95 -0.67 -14.08
C LYS A 72 9.44 -1.21 -12.73
N PHE A 73 9.06 -0.31 -11.83
CA PHE A 73 8.59 -0.65 -10.48
C PHE A 73 7.07 -0.57 -10.31
N VAL A 74 6.30 -0.40 -11.41
CA VAL A 74 4.83 -0.48 -11.37
C VAL A 74 4.31 -1.75 -10.67
N PRO A 75 4.97 -2.92 -10.77
CA PRO A 75 4.57 -4.10 -9.98
C PRO A 75 4.48 -3.86 -8.46
N VAL A 76 5.22 -2.90 -7.90
CA VAL A 76 5.14 -2.52 -6.47
C VAL A 76 3.81 -1.83 -6.17
N LEU A 77 3.36 -0.92 -7.03
CA LEU A 77 2.05 -0.27 -6.90
C LEU A 77 0.92 -1.28 -7.12
N LEU A 78 1.09 -2.21 -8.08
CA LEU A 78 0.13 -3.29 -8.32
C LEU A 78 0.01 -4.24 -7.12
N LEU A 79 1.14 -4.54 -6.46
CA LEU A 79 1.16 -5.33 -5.24
C LEU A 79 0.44 -4.60 -4.10
N GLN A 80 0.63 -3.28 -3.96
CA GLN A 80 -0.10 -2.47 -2.98
C GLN A 80 -1.60 -2.45 -3.24
N LEU A 81 -2.01 -2.27 -4.50
CA LEU A 81 -3.41 -2.33 -4.91
C LEU A 81 -4.02 -3.70 -4.59
N SER A 82 -3.33 -4.77 -4.94
CA SER A 82 -3.76 -6.15 -4.68
C SER A 82 -3.87 -6.43 -3.19
N TYR A 83 -2.85 -6.08 -2.41
CA TYR A 83 -2.82 -6.23 -0.96
C TYR A 83 -4.02 -5.55 -0.29
N LYS A 84 -4.27 -4.29 -0.63
CA LYS A 84 -5.37 -3.51 -0.02
C LYS A 84 -6.73 -4.04 -0.45
N THR A 85 -6.86 -4.48 -1.70
CA THR A 85 -8.08 -5.13 -2.18
C THR A 85 -8.36 -6.42 -1.39
N VAL A 86 -7.34 -7.27 -1.22
CA VAL A 86 -7.46 -8.50 -0.42
C VAL A 86 -7.79 -8.17 1.04
N TRP A 87 -7.20 -7.13 1.63
CA TRP A 87 -7.53 -6.71 3.00
C TRP A 87 -8.99 -6.24 3.13
N PHE A 88 -9.48 -5.44 2.17
CA PHE A 88 -10.88 -5.00 2.20
C PHE A 88 -11.86 -6.17 2.09
N VAL A 89 -11.61 -7.10 1.18
CA VAL A 89 -12.52 -8.23 0.93
C VAL A 89 -12.41 -9.31 2.01
N GLY A 90 -11.18 -9.65 2.42
CA GLY A 90 -10.90 -10.77 3.32
C GLY A 90 -10.89 -10.42 4.80
N VAL A 91 -10.74 -9.14 5.16
CA VAL A 91 -10.67 -8.70 6.57
C VAL A 91 -11.77 -7.69 6.88
N ALA A 92 -11.81 -6.56 6.18
CA ALA A 92 -12.72 -5.49 6.53
C ALA A 92 -14.19 -5.87 6.31
N LEU A 93 -14.52 -6.43 5.15
CA LEU A 93 -15.88 -6.82 4.80
C LEU A 93 -16.49 -7.83 5.80
N PRO A 94 -15.85 -8.97 6.12
CA PRO A 94 -16.39 -9.89 7.14
C PRO A 94 -16.59 -9.22 8.50
N LEU A 95 -15.59 -8.46 8.99
CA LEU A 95 -15.69 -7.78 10.28
C LEU A 95 -16.82 -6.74 10.33
N VAL A 96 -17.06 -6.03 9.22
CA VAL A 96 -18.20 -5.09 9.10
C VAL A 96 -19.52 -5.86 9.09
N MET A 97 -19.62 -6.96 8.35
CA MET A 97 -20.82 -7.81 8.31
C MET A 97 -21.17 -8.41 9.67
N GLU A 98 -20.17 -8.74 10.47
CA GLU A 98 -20.32 -9.25 11.84
C GLU A 98 -20.57 -8.13 12.87
N GLY A 99 -20.52 -6.86 12.48
CA GLY A 99 -20.64 -5.72 13.40
C GLY A 99 -19.46 -5.56 14.37
N GLN A 100 -18.33 -6.21 14.08
CA GLN A 100 -17.13 -6.26 14.92
C GLN A 100 -15.98 -5.39 14.39
N PHE A 101 -16.25 -4.46 13.46
CA PHE A 101 -15.20 -3.64 12.87
C PHE A 101 -14.69 -2.60 13.88
N PRO A 102 -13.43 -2.70 14.34
CA PRO A 102 -12.95 -1.87 15.43
C PRO A 102 -12.68 -0.43 15.00
N ALA A 103 -12.71 0.51 15.95
CA ALA A 103 -12.52 1.94 15.69
C ALA A 103 -11.22 2.25 14.92
N HIS A 104 -10.10 1.63 15.30
CA HIS A 104 -8.82 1.79 14.60
C HIS A 104 -8.84 1.23 13.16
N GLY A 105 -9.72 0.27 12.88
CA GLY A 105 -9.93 -0.31 11.55
C GLY A 105 -10.45 0.71 10.55
N TYR A 106 -11.31 1.66 10.97
CA TYR A 106 -11.80 2.73 10.09
C TYR A 106 -10.70 3.67 9.63
N MET A 107 -9.72 3.97 10.49
CA MET A 107 -8.55 4.77 10.12
C MET A 107 -7.70 4.04 9.07
N PHE A 108 -7.45 2.74 9.26
CA PHE A 108 -6.78 1.91 8.25
C PHE A 108 -7.54 1.85 6.94
N ALA A 109 -8.86 1.64 6.99
CA ALA A 109 -9.71 1.62 5.81
C ALA A 109 -9.65 2.96 5.05
N ALA A 110 -9.74 4.09 5.75
CA ALA A 110 -9.64 5.41 5.13
C ALA A 110 -8.30 5.61 4.41
N ILE A 111 -7.17 5.27 5.07
CA ILE A 111 -5.84 5.36 4.46
C ILE A 111 -5.73 4.38 3.28
N PHE A 112 -6.19 3.14 3.42
CA PHE A 112 -6.08 2.16 2.34
C PHE A 112 -6.91 2.53 1.13
N LEU A 113 -8.04 3.20 1.35
CA LEU A 113 -8.88 3.71 0.26
C LEU A 113 -8.16 4.81 -0.55
N THR A 114 -7.40 5.70 0.09
CA THR A 114 -6.63 6.72 -0.65
C THR A 114 -5.55 6.07 -1.53
N TYR A 115 -4.88 5.03 -1.03
CA TYR A 115 -3.93 4.25 -1.83
C TYR A 115 -4.63 3.51 -2.97
N LEU A 116 -5.77 2.87 -2.71
CA LEU A 116 -6.50 2.13 -3.73
C LEU A 116 -6.89 3.05 -4.90
N ILE A 117 -7.46 4.22 -4.59
CA ILE A 117 -7.83 5.23 -5.59
C ILE A 117 -6.58 5.77 -6.30
N GLY A 118 -5.53 6.11 -5.55
CA GLY A 118 -4.28 6.62 -6.09
C GLY A 118 -3.59 5.63 -7.04
N ASP A 119 -3.50 4.36 -6.66
CA ASP A 119 -2.91 3.29 -7.46
C ASP A 119 -3.73 3.04 -8.73
N LEU A 120 -5.07 3.01 -8.65
CA LEU A 120 -5.95 2.88 -9.82
C LEU A 120 -5.77 4.03 -10.82
N ILE A 121 -5.48 5.24 -10.33
CA ILE A 121 -5.23 6.42 -11.17
C ILE A 121 -3.81 6.38 -11.76
N ALA A 122 -2.83 5.95 -10.98
CA ALA A 122 -1.40 6.01 -11.32
C ALA A 122 -0.95 4.88 -12.24
N ILE A 123 -1.47 3.66 -12.04
CA ILE A 123 -1.01 2.46 -12.75
C ILE A 123 -1.45 2.51 -14.22
N PRO A 124 -0.52 2.46 -15.18
CA PRO A 124 -0.86 2.34 -16.59
C PRO A 124 -1.23 0.88 -16.91
N PHE A 125 -2.48 0.48 -16.68
CA PHE A 125 -2.93 -0.91 -16.85
C PHE A 125 -2.68 -1.50 -18.25
N SER A 126 -2.79 -0.69 -19.32
CA SER A 126 -2.49 -1.13 -20.69
C SER A 126 -1.03 -1.57 -20.87
N TYR A 127 -0.11 -0.87 -20.21
CA TYR A 127 1.32 -1.18 -20.21
C TYR A 127 1.60 -2.45 -19.39
N VAL A 128 0.96 -2.58 -18.22
CA VAL A 128 1.14 -3.74 -17.33
C VAL A 128 0.63 -5.03 -17.96
N PHE A 129 -0.54 -5.00 -18.62
CA PHE A 129 -1.19 -6.16 -19.21
C PHE A 129 -0.91 -6.33 -20.71
N GLY A 130 0.13 -5.67 -21.23
CA GLY A 130 0.71 -6.01 -22.53
C GLY A 130 -0.12 -5.65 -23.76
N LYS A 131 -1.13 -4.77 -23.66
CA LYS A 131 -1.88 -4.30 -24.84
C LYS A 131 -0.97 -3.58 -25.85
N ASP A 132 0.18 -3.09 -25.39
CA ASP A 132 1.21 -2.41 -26.16
C ASP A 132 2.35 -3.35 -26.64
N MET A 133 2.39 -4.63 -26.23
CA MET A 133 3.41 -5.61 -26.66
C MET A 133 2.96 -6.53 -27.80
N VAL A 134 1.65 -6.61 -28.08
CA VAL A 134 1.09 -7.50 -29.12
C VAL A 134 1.14 -6.88 -30.53
N ASN A 135 1.49 -5.59 -30.66
CA ASN A 135 1.46 -4.85 -31.93
C ASN A 135 2.83 -4.31 -32.40
N ASN A 136 3.95 -4.88 -31.93
CA ASN A 136 5.28 -4.62 -32.50
C ASN A 136 5.83 -5.84 -33.21
#